data_AF-A0A066TYI0-F1
#
_entry.id   AF-A0A066TYI0-F1
#
_cell.length_a   1.000
_cell.length_b   1.000
_cell.length_c   1.000
_cell.angle_alpha   90.00
_cell.angle_beta   90.00
_cell.angle_gamma   90.00
#
_symmetry.space_group_name_H-M   'P 1'
#
loop_
_entity.id
_entity.type
_entity.pdbx_description
1 polymer ?
#
loop_
_entity_poly.entity_id
_entity_poly.type
_entity_poly.pdbx_seq_one_letter_code
_entity_poly.pdbx_strand_id
1 'polypeptide(L)'
;MSAVTGAKRRVHIHAVGDVSERSKCGGWAVVLTHGSLQKEFAGSESETTGDVLRWRAVTEGLAKLKGPVQVELCVDEEPQETPEMTRLLDRYDTATTMRTDCADEPACRLAADLARHQRRGLEIRTRQASGTKDTVEDALNDFLAERWPDMYAFEQTDAVLAALRHYIRKRGEGTSSFRPWASDAEVLRRSDATRKPVAALPELMKGFIPQDSLPTAGVRVDARVVHELLTWLVGRGLVDRDGAGKQLARAARFADLELGIQPFLEACEEWLPEFPDDLVQERRLGEHVTVERVRPRMITFSELGEVMVPGPVANLAETGWYLLVSAASVRGRWYLTDEVVDLL
;
A
#
# COMPACT_ATOMS: atom_id res chain seq x y z
N MET A 1 -10.52 53.46 21.89
CA MET A 1 -9.69 52.25 21.72
C MET A 1 -10.62 51.06 21.65
N SER A 2 -11.06 50.67 20.44
CA SER A 2 -11.86 49.46 20.26
C SER A 2 -10.93 48.27 20.44
N ALA A 3 -11.18 47.46 21.47
CA ALA A 3 -10.54 46.18 21.64
C ALA A 3 -10.91 45.32 20.43
N VAL A 4 -9.97 45.14 19.49
CA VAL A 4 -10.04 44.07 18.51
C VAL A 4 -9.98 42.79 19.33
N THR A 5 -11.14 42.18 19.57
CA THR A 5 -11.28 40.82 20.05
C THR A 5 -10.67 39.92 18.98
N GLY A 6 -9.35 39.76 19.03
CA GLY A 6 -8.62 38.86 18.16
C GLY A 6 -9.22 37.48 18.35
N ALA A 7 -9.80 36.92 17.29
CA ALA A 7 -10.35 35.58 17.30
C ALA A 7 -9.29 34.63 17.88
N LYS A 8 -9.59 33.99 19.02
CA LYS A 8 -8.68 33.04 19.63
C LYS A 8 -8.38 31.96 18.60
N ARG A 9 -7.10 31.71 18.35
CA ARG A 9 -6.64 30.63 17.47
C ARG A 9 -7.24 29.32 17.97
N ARG A 10 -7.94 28.61 17.08
CA ARG A 10 -8.56 27.32 17.37
C ARG A 10 -7.75 26.20 16.74
N VAL A 11 -7.48 25.16 17.53
CA VAL A 11 -6.77 23.96 17.12
C VAL A 11 -7.70 22.77 17.34
N HIS A 12 -7.80 21.88 16.36
CA HIS A 12 -8.50 20.60 16.53
C HIS A 12 -7.47 19.50 16.76
N ILE A 13 -7.74 18.64 17.74
CA ILE A 13 -6.89 17.51 18.11
C ILE A 13 -7.75 16.26 17.98
N HIS A 14 -7.38 15.37 17.07
CA HIS A 14 -7.99 14.06 16.91
C HIS A 14 -7.07 13.04 17.55
N ALA A 15 -7.47 12.44 18.67
CA ALA A 15 -6.64 11.56 19.49
C ALA A 15 -7.28 10.17 19.56
N VAL A 16 -6.52 9.13 19.21
CA VAL A 16 -7.02 7.75 19.13
C VAL A 16 -6.02 6.79 19.79
N GLY A 17 -6.54 5.79 20.48
CA GLY A 17 -5.77 4.67 21.03
C GLY A 17 -6.30 3.34 20.50
N ASP A 18 -5.41 2.43 20.08
CA ASP A 18 -5.76 1.09 19.61
C ASP A 18 -4.95 0.03 20.39
N VAL A 19 -5.63 -0.95 20.98
CA VAL A 19 -4.99 -1.98 21.82
C VAL A 19 -5.37 -3.38 21.34
N SER A 20 -4.42 -4.30 21.40
CA SER A 20 -4.65 -5.71 21.12
C SER A 20 -4.91 -6.44 22.43
N GLU A 21 -6.09 -7.03 22.55
CA GLU A 21 -6.45 -7.82 23.73
C GLU A 21 -5.52 -9.03 23.93
N ARG A 22 -5.01 -9.58 22.83
CA ARG A 22 -4.18 -10.79 22.80
C ARG A 22 -2.75 -10.54 23.22
N SER A 23 -2.12 -9.47 22.73
CA SER A 23 -0.71 -9.18 22.97
C SER A 23 -0.48 -8.16 24.08
N LYS A 24 -1.55 -7.46 24.50
CA LYS A 24 -1.49 -6.28 25.40
C LYS A 24 -0.57 -5.17 24.89
N CYS A 25 -0.20 -5.21 23.61
CA CYS A 25 0.49 -4.13 22.92
C CYS A 25 -0.55 -3.19 22.32
N GLY A 26 -0.22 -1.90 22.27
CA GLY A 26 -1.09 -0.92 21.64
C GLY A 26 -0.33 0.24 21.01
N GLY A 27 -1.08 1.04 20.27
CA GLY A 27 -0.63 2.23 19.58
C GLY A 27 -1.52 3.40 19.91
N TRP A 28 -0.95 4.59 19.89
CA TRP A 28 -1.66 5.84 20.07
C TRP A 28 -1.27 6.78 18.93
N ALA A 29 -2.19 7.66 18.54
CA ALA A 29 -1.90 8.67 17.54
C ALA A 29 -2.72 9.95 17.73
N VAL A 30 -2.19 11.02 17.18
CA VAL A 30 -2.75 12.37 17.22
C VAL A 30 -2.64 13.00 15.85
N VAL A 31 -3.75 13.52 15.35
CA VAL A 31 -3.79 14.46 14.21
C VAL A 31 -4.18 15.84 14.73
N LEU A 32 -3.30 16.80 14.53
CA LEU A 32 -3.43 18.19 14.95
C LEU A 32 -3.71 19.06 13.73
N THR A 33 -4.84 19.76 13.70
CA THR A 33 -5.19 20.66 12.59
C THR A 33 -5.38 22.11 13.05
N HIS A 34 -4.88 23.06 12.25
CA HIS A 34 -5.04 24.50 12.47
C HIS A 34 -5.08 25.22 11.11
N GLY A 35 -6.28 25.64 10.69
CA GLY A 35 -6.49 26.15 9.33
C GLY A 35 -6.21 25.05 8.31
N SER A 36 -5.32 25.31 7.35
CA SER A 36 -4.88 24.32 6.36
C SER A 36 -3.68 23.48 6.80
N LEU A 37 -3.13 23.72 8.00
CA LEU A 37 -1.98 22.98 8.50
C LEU A 37 -2.43 21.74 9.26
N GLN A 38 -1.82 20.60 8.92
CA GLN A 38 -2.00 19.32 9.61
C GLN A 38 -0.64 18.82 10.13
N LYS A 39 -0.64 18.21 11.32
CA LYS A 39 0.52 17.53 11.90
C LYS A 39 0.09 16.21 12.55
N GLU A 40 0.97 15.23 12.48
CA GLU A 40 0.72 13.87 12.93
C GLU A 40 1.76 13.46 13.95
N PHE A 41 1.32 12.77 15.00
CA PHE A 41 2.17 12.19 16.02
C PHE A 41 1.64 10.81 16.36
N ALA A 42 2.51 9.84 16.57
CA ALA A 42 2.09 8.50 16.94
C ALA A 42 3.18 7.79 17.75
N GLY A 43 2.78 6.79 18.52
CA GLY A 43 3.69 5.91 19.26
C GLY A 43 3.03 4.60 19.66
N SER A 44 3.82 3.70 20.26
CA SER A 44 3.36 2.38 20.70
C SER A 44 3.80 2.09 22.13
N GLU A 45 2.99 1.36 22.89
CA GLU A 45 3.28 0.95 24.27
C GLU A 45 2.96 -0.54 24.47
N SER A 46 3.83 -1.25 25.21
CA SER A 46 3.61 -2.64 25.64
C SER A 46 2.92 -2.68 26.99
N GLU A 47 2.17 -3.75 27.28
CA GLU A 47 1.49 -3.95 28.56
C GLU A 47 0.55 -2.80 28.94
N THR A 48 -0.27 -2.36 27.98
CA THR A 48 -1.09 -1.15 28.09
C THR A 48 -2.59 -1.45 27.95
N THR A 49 -3.44 -0.43 28.10
CA THR A 49 -4.89 -0.49 27.91
C THR A 49 -5.36 0.59 26.93
N GLY A 50 -6.58 0.44 26.40
CA GLY A 50 -7.17 1.44 25.50
C GLY A 50 -7.24 2.84 26.12
N ASP A 51 -7.68 2.92 27.38
CA ASP A 51 -7.77 4.19 28.11
C ASP A 51 -6.40 4.86 28.32
N VAL A 52 -5.35 4.08 28.64
CA VAL A 52 -3.99 4.61 28.79
C VAL A 52 -3.49 5.18 27.46
N LEU A 53 -3.73 4.49 26.34
CA LEU A 53 -3.30 4.95 25.02
C LEU A 53 -4.06 6.19 24.54
N ARG A 54 -5.38 6.24 24.78
CA ARG A 54 -6.19 7.43 24.50
C ARG A 54 -5.69 8.62 25.30
N TRP A 55 -5.42 8.43 26.60
CA TRP A 55 -4.82 9.48 27.42
C TRP A 55 -3.44 9.90 26.95
N ARG A 56 -2.64 8.94 26.47
CA ARG A 56 -1.33 9.22 25.92
C ARG A 56 -1.44 10.10 24.67
N ALA A 57 -2.35 9.77 23.75
CA ALA A 57 -2.63 10.59 22.57
C ALA A 57 -3.05 12.01 22.96
N VAL A 58 -4.04 12.17 23.84
CA VAL A 58 -4.49 13.50 24.30
C VAL A 58 -3.33 14.31 24.89
N THR A 59 -2.55 13.71 25.78
CA THR A 59 -1.43 14.36 26.46
C THR A 59 -0.34 14.79 25.49
N GLU A 60 0.04 13.90 24.56
CA GLU A 60 1.06 14.19 23.55
C GLU A 60 0.59 15.30 22.60
N GLY A 61 -0.69 15.30 22.19
CA GLY A 61 -1.27 16.35 21.37
C GLY A 61 -1.24 17.72 22.04
N LEU A 62 -1.70 17.80 23.29
CA LEU A 62 -1.68 19.03 24.07
C LEU A 62 -0.24 19.53 24.31
N ALA A 63 0.71 18.62 24.54
CA ALA A 63 2.12 18.95 24.72
C ALA A 63 2.80 19.55 23.48
N LYS A 64 2.22 19.42 22.27
CA LYS A 64 2.75 20.07 21.05
C LYS A 64 2.26 21.51 20.86
N LEU A 65 1.32 21.97 21.68
CA LEU A 65 0.84 23.35 21.62
C LEU A 65 1.92 24.31 22.14
N LYS A 66 2.17 25.38 21.38
CA LYS A 66 3.23 26.36 21.68
C LYS A 66 2.81 27.46 22.65
N GLY A 67 1.55 27.46 23.10
CA GLY A 67 0.98 28.46 23.99
C GLY A 67 -0.54 28.33 24.10
N PRO A 68 -1.18 29.20 24.89
CA PRO A 68 -2.62 29.15 25.12
C PRO A 68 -3.43 29.37 23.83
N VAL A 69 -4.32 28.43 23.52
CA VAL A 69 -5.19 28.44 22.34
C VAL A 69 -6.57 27.90 22.72
N GLN A 70 -7.56 27.97 21.81
CA GLN A 70 -8.80 27.21 22.00
C GLN A 70 -8.61 25.81 21.40
N VAL A 71 -8.97 24.77 22.12
CA VAL A 71 -8.79 23.38 21.66
C VAL A 71 -10.15 22.71 21.53
N GLU A 72 -10.39 22.10 20.38
CA GLU A 72 -11.46 21.13 20.22
C GLU A 72 -10.82 19.74 20.17
N LEU A 73 -11.13 18.93 21.18
CA LEU A 73 -10.57 17.59 21.33
C LEU A 73 -11.60 16.58 20.83
N CYS A 74 -11.19 15.78 19.86
CA CYS A 74 -11.97 14.72 19.27
C CYS A 74 -11.31 13.39 19.64
N VAL A 75 -12.01 12.57 20.43
CA VAL A 75 -11.55 11.23 20.83
C VAL A 75 -12.50 10.18 20.28
N ASP A 76 -11.97 9.01 19.93
CA ASP A 76 -12.77 7.88 19.44
C ASP A 76 -13.72 7.31 20.50
N GLU A 77 -13.27 7.31 21.75
CA GLU A 77 -14.05 6.94 22.92
C GLU A 77 -13.60 7.81 24.09
N GLU A 78 -14.53 8.19 24.96
CA GLU A 78 -14.21 8.98 26.14
C GLU A 78 -13.42 8.13 27.15
N PRO A 79 -12.14 8.45 27.42
CA PRO A 79 -11.35 7.68 28.36
C PRO A 79 -11.75 8.04 29.80
N GLN A 80 -11.62 7.09 30.73
CA GLN A 80 -11.97 7.34 32.13
C GLN A 80 -11.10 8.46 32.72
N GLU A 81 -11.74 9.51 33.23
CA GLU A 81 -11.06 10.67 33.80
C GLU A 81 -10.12 10.28 34.95
N THR A 82 -8.90 10.83 34.93
CA THR A 82 -7.94 10.71 36.03
C THR A 82 -7.59 12.09 36.61
N PRO A 83 -7.21 12.20 37.90
CA PRO A 83 -6.80 13.47 38.50
C PRO A 83 -5.61 14.14 37.79
N GLU A 84 -4.77 13.35 37.13
CA GLU A 84 -3.62 13.83 36.35
C GLU A 84 -4.08 14.53 35.07
N MET A 85 -5.13 14.02 34.42
CA MET A 85 -5.76 14.67 33.28
C MET A 85 -6.30 16.03 33.66
N THR A 86 -7.10 16.13 34.74
CA THR A 86 -7.68 17.42 35.16
C THR A 86 -6.60 18.47 35.34
N ARG A 87 -5.48 18.11 35.99
CA ARG A 87 -4.33 19.01 36.16
C ARG A 87 -3.66 19.39 34.83
N LEU A 88 -3.63 18.47 33.86
CA LEU A 88 -3.05 18.72 32.55
C LEU A 88 -3.94 19.66 31.72
N LEU A 89 -5.27 19.44 31.73
CA LEU A 89 -6.24 20.33 31.09
C LEU A 89 -6.24 21.73 31.73
N ASP A 90 -6.20 21.81 33.06
CA ASP A 90 -6.10 23.07 33.81
C ASP A 90 -4.84 23.86 33.44
N ARG A 91 -3.71 23.17 33.22
CA ARG A 91 -2.43 23.81 32.88
C ARG A 91 -2.50 24.61 31.59
N TYR A 92 -3.28 24.17 30.61
CA TYR A 92 -3.31 24.81 29.31
C TYR A 92 -4.27 26.02 29.25
N ASP A 93 -5.06 26.28 30.31
CA ASP A 93 -6.13 27.31 30.34
C ASP A 93 -6.96 27.32 29.05
N THR A 94 -7.04 26.15 28.42
CA THR A 94 -7.66 25.93 27.13
C THR A 94 -9.12 25.68 27.43
N ALA A 95 -9.99 26.56 26.90
CA ALA A 95 -11.39 26.19 26.72
C ALA A 95 -11.40 24.97 25.81
N THR A 96 -11.44 23.79 26.43
CA THR A 96 -11.31 22.49 25.79
C THR A 96 -12.72 21.93 25.69
N THR A 97 -13.19 21.74 24.46
CA THR A 97 -14.45 21.04 24.22
C THR A 97 -14.09 19.65 23.74
N MET A 98 -14.51 18.63 24.49
CA MET A 98 -14.30 17.23 24.11
C MET A 98 -15.53 16.72 23.35
N ARG A 99 -15.30 16.00 22.25
CA ARG A 99 -16.29 15.40 21.36
C ARG A 99 -15.92 13.95 21.10
N THR A 100 -16.92 13.08 21.08
CA THR A 100 -16.81 11.66 20.73
C THR A 100 -17.46 11.32 19.38
N ASP A 101 -18.21 12.27 18.81
CA ASP A 101 -18.95 12.13 17.55
C ASP A 101 -18.09 12.49 16.30
N CYS A 102 -16.78 12.17 16.33
CA CYS A 102 -15.84 12.53 15.26
C CYS A 102 -15.41 11.36 14.38
N ALA A 103 -15.84 10.12 14.63
CA ALA A 103 -15.24 8.92 14.04
C ALA A 103 -15.20 8.94 12.49
N ASP A 104 -16.19 9.59 11.86
CA ASP A 104 -16.29 9.73 10.40
C ASP A 104 -15.50 10.93 9.83
N GLU A 105 -14.88 11.75 10.67
CA GLU A 105 -14.02 12.84 10.22
C GLU A 105 -12.72 12.28 9.63
N PRO A 106 -12.22 12.79 8.49
CA PRO A 106 -11.00 12.29 7.86
C PRO A 106 -9.79 12.26 8.80
N ALA A 107 -9.66 13.23 9.70
CA ALA A 107 -8.57 13.29 10.66
C ALA A 107 -8.71 12.26 11.80
N CYS A 108 -9.93 11.93 12.25
CA CYS A 108 -10.15 10.83 13.20
C CYS A 108 -9.87 9.47 12.55
N ARG A 109 -10.27 9.25 11.29
CA ARG A 109 -9.89 8.05 10.53
C ARG A 109 -8.38 7.92 10.37
N LEU A 110 -7.70 9.00 9.98
CA LEU A 110 -6.25 9.01 9.88
C LEU A 110 -5.60 8.68 11.23
N ALA A 111 -6.01 9.32 12.33
CA ALA A 111 -5.51 9.00 13.67
C ALA A 111 -5.72 7.52 14.03
N ALA A 112 -6.89 6.94 13.73
CA ALA A 112 -7.17 5.54 13.98
C ALA A 112 -6.26 4.60 13.16
N ASP A 113 -6.02 4.93 11.89
CA ASP A 113 -5.10 4.18 11.04
C ASP A 113 -3.66 4.31 11.55
N LEU A 114 -3.24 5.50 11.98
CA LEU A 114 -1.93 5.73 12.60
C LEU A 114 -1.75 4.89 13.88
N ALA A 115 -2.74 4.88 14.78
CA ALA A 115 -2.69 4.12 16.03
C ALA A 115 -2.66 2.61 15.80
N ARG A 116 -3.52 2.11 14.90
CA ARG A 116 -3.54 0.70 14.48
C ARG A 116 -2.22 0.30 13.86
N HIS A 117 -1.64 1.19 13.06
CA HIS A 117 -0.31 1.00 12.52
C HIS A 117 0.68 0.81 13.69
N GLN A 118 0.86 1.78 14.59
CA GLN A 118 1.83 1.65 15.69
C GLN A 118 1.68 0.38 16.53
N ARG A 119 0.44 -0.02 16.86
CA ARG A 119 0.17 -1.27 17.56
C ARG A 119 0.75 -2.46 16.82
N ARG A 120 0.40 -2.62 15.55
CA ARG A 120 0.81 -3.78 14.75
C ARG A 120 2.33 -3.86 14.59
N GLY A 121 3.00 -2.71 14.44
CA GLY A 121 4.46 -2.65 14.43
C GLY A 121 5.07 -3.17 15.72
N LEU A 122 4.51 -2.78 16.87
CA LEU A 122 4.95 -3.27 18.17
C LEU A 122 4.67 -4.77 18.36
N GLU A 123 3.49 -5.27 17.95
CA GLU A 123 3.17 -6.69 18.02
C GLU A 123 4.17 -7.55 17.25
N ILE A 124 4.56 -7.09 16.07
CA ILE A 124 5.57 -7.75 15.25
C ILE A 124 6.93 -7.78 15.97
N ARG A 125 7.38 -6.64 16.50
CA ARG A 125 8.64 -6.54 17.26
C ARG A 125 8.65 -7.45 18.48
N THR A 126 7.56 -7.47 19.25
CA THR A 126 7.43 -8.32 20.45
C THR A 126 7.41 -9.80 20.09
N ARG A 127 6.74 -10.19 18.99
CA ARG A 127 6.74 -11.57 18.51
C ARG A 127 8.14 -12.02 18.09
N GLN A 128 8.91 -11.15 17.43
CA GLN A 128 10.28 -11.45 16.98
C GLN A 128 11.25 -11.65 18.14
N ALA A 129 11.02 -11.01 19.29
CA ALA A 129 11.85 -11.23 20.47
C ALA A 129 11.77 -12.67 21.03
N SER A 130 10.78 -13.47 20.59
CA SER A 130 10.48 -14.79 21.18
C SER A 130 10.74 -16.02 20.29
N GLY A 131 11.32 -15.88 19.09
CA GLY A 131 11.50 -17.05 18.19
C GLY A 131 12.67 -16.99 17.20
N THR A 132 13.05 -18.16 16.69
CA THR A 132 14.01 -18.36 15.59
C THR A 132 13.45 -17.80 14.27
N LYS A 133 14.25 -16.98 13.58
CA LYS A 133 13.86 -16.22 12.38
C LYS A 133 14.20 -16.97 11.11
N ASP A 134 13.44 -18.02 10.81
CA ASP A 134 13.81 -18.93 9.72
C ASP A 134 12.90 -18.80 8.49
N THR A 135 11.84 -17.99 8.56
CA THR A 135 10.85 -17.91 7.46
C THR A 135 10.86 -16.57 6.71
N VAL A 136 10.42 -16.63 5.45
CA VAL A 136 10.15 -15.44 4.62
C VAL A 136 9.17 -14.48 5.31
N GLU A 137 8.17 -15.02 6.01
CA GLU A 137 7.20 -14.20 6.74
C GLU A 137 7.87 -13.46 7.91
N ASP A 138 8.81 -14.10 8.60
CA ASP A 138 9.59 -13.44 9.67
C ASP A 138 10.48 -12.33 9.12
N ALA A 139 11.16 -12.56 7.99
CA ALA A 139 11.99 -11.55 7.33
C ALA A 139 11.15 -10.35 6.83
N LEU A 140 9.97 -10.60 6.27
CA LEU A 140 9.07 -9.54 5.86
C LEU A 140 8.55 -8.76 7.08
N ASN A 141 8.15 -9.46 8.14
CA ASN A 141 7.73 -8.83 9.39
C ASN A 141 8.87 -7.99 10.00
N ASP A 142 10.13 -8.45 9.94
CA ASP A 142 11.32 -7.71 10.41
C ASP A 142 11.50 -6.42 9.62
N PHE A 143 11.47 -6.51 8.28
CA PHE A 143 11.55 -5.35 7.40
C PHE A 143 10.49 -4.31 7.78
N LEU A 144 9.25 -4.76 7.95
CA LEU A 144 8.15 -3.86 8.29
C LEU A 144 8.35 -3.26 9.67
N ALA A 145 8.71 -4.05 10.67
CA ALA A 145 8.93 -3.55 12.03
C ALA A 145 10.02 -2.46 12.11
N GLU A 146 11.06 -2.57 11.28
CA GLU A 146 12.15 -1.60 11.17
C GLU A 146 11.77 -0.36 10.37
N ARG A 147 11.04 -0.56 9.27
CA ARG A 147 10.55 0.54 8.43
C ARG A 147 9.28 1.18 8.96
N TRP A 148 8.66 0.61 9.98
CA TRP A 148 7.39 1.03 10.54
C TRP A 148 7.29 2.53 10.87
N PRO A 149 8.35 3.18 11.44
CA PRO A 149 8.33 4.63 11.65
C PRO A 149 8.27 5.45 10.35
N ASP A 150 8.81 4.91 9.26
CA ASP A 150 8.88 5.54 7.93
C ASP A 150 7.67 5.18 7.05
N MET A 151 6.91 4.15 7.42
CA MET A 151 5.90 3.52 6.57
C MET A 151 4.59 4.31 6.42
N TYR A 152 4.40 5.39 7.18
CA TYR A 152 3.31 6.34 6.91
C TYR A 152 3.40 7.02 5.53
N ALA A 153 4.57 6.95 4.89
CA ALA A 153 4.71 7.34 3.49
C ALA A 153 4.01 6.39 2.51
N PHE A 154 3.58 5.20 2.93
CA PHE A 154 2.90 4.24 2.08
C PHE A 154 1.43 4.15 2.47
N GLU A 155 0.62 5.03 1.85
CA GLU A 155 -0.86 5.01 1.93
C GLU A 155 -1.46 3.61 1.66
N GLN A 156 -0.70 2.74 0.99
CA GLN A 156 -1.10 1.40 0.58
C GLN A 156 -0.35 0.26 1.30
N THR A 157 0.23 0.50 2.48
CA THR A 157 0.97 -0.53 3.24
C THR A 157 0.24 -1.88 3.28
N ASP A 158 -1.05 -1.88 3.64
CA ASP A 158 -1.81 -3.13 3.75
C ASP A 158 -2.04 -3.82 2.41
N ALA A 159 -2.21 -3.05 1.33
CA ALA A 159 -2.31 -3.58 -0.02
C ALA A 159 -0.97 -4.19 -0.45
N VAL A 160 0.15 -3.50 -0.25
CA VAL A 160 1.49 -4.01 -0.53
C VAL A 160 1.76 -5.30 0.25
N LEU A 161 1.37 -5.35 1.52
CA LEU A 161 1.47 -6.56 2.34
C LEU A 161 0.57 -7.69 1.88
N ALA A 162 -0.65 -7.38 1.46
CA ALA A 162 -1.57 -8.34 0.89
C ALA A 162 -1.01 -8.93 -0.41
N ALA A 163 -0.46 -8.10 -1.31
CA ALA A 163 0.21 -8.53 -2.52
C ALA A 163 1.44 -9.40 -2.23
N LEU A 164 2.33 -8.96 -1.32
CA LEU A 164 3.48 -9.74 -0.87
C LEU A 164 3.07 -11.11 -0.35
N ARG A 165 2.11 -11.16 0.57
CA ARG A 165 1.63 -12.42 1.17
C ARG A 165 0.91 -13.30 0.15
N HIS A 166 0.07 -12.72 -0.70
CA HIS A 166 -0.62 -13.44 -1.77
C HIS A 166 0.40 -14.11 -2.70
N TYR A 167 1.43 -13.38 -3.09
CA TYR A 167 2.48 -13.86 -3.98
C TYR A 167 3.26 -15.03 -3.36
N ILE A 168 3.69 -14.88 -2.10
CA ILE A 168 4.40 -15.92 -1.35
C ILE A 168 3.54 -17.20 -1.25
N ARG A 169 2.23 -17.05 -1.00
CA ARG A 169 1.28 -18.18 -0.88
C ARG A 169 1.03 -18.89 -2.21
N LYS A 170 0.73 -18.16 -3.29
CA LYS A 170 0.42 -18.72 -4.63
C LYS A 170 1.57 -19.57 -5.18
N ARG A 171 2.82 -19.16 -4.94
CA ARG A 171 4.04 -19.93 -5.28
C ARG A 171 4.35 -21.07 -4.31
N GLY A 172 3.68 -21.13 -3.17
CA GLY A 172 3.74 -22.25 -2.23
C GLY A 172 2.94 -23.47 -2.69
N GLU A 173 1.81 -23.22 -3.35
CA GLU A 173 0.81 -24.25 -3.66
C GLU A 173 0.97 -24.89 -5.06
N GLY A 174 1.77 -24.28 -5.96
CA GLY A 174 1.65 -24.53 -7.41
C GLY A 174 2.79 -25.22 -8.17
N THR A 175 3.86 -25.75 -7.56
CA THR A 175 4.98 -26.33 -8.35
C THR A 175 5.24 -27.80 -8.06
N SER A 176 4.48 -28.68 -8.73
CA SER A 176 4.73 -30.13 -8.78
C SER A 176 5.80 -30.56 -9.81
N SER A 177 6.45 -29.62 -10.50
CA SER A 177 7.46 -29.90 -11.54
C SER A 177 8.89 -29.45 -11.21
N PHE A 178 9.22 -29.26 -9.94
CA PHE A 178 10.60 -28.97 -9.52
C PHE A 178 11.36 -30.25 -9.16
N ARG A 179 12.48 -30.51 -9.85
CA ARG A 179 13.44 -31.55 -9.44
C ARG A 179 13.98 -31.25 -8.04
N PRO A 180 14.23 -32.28 -7.21
CA PRO A 180 14.49 -32.09 -5.79
C PRO A 180 15.88 -31.51 -5.55
N TRP A 181 15.97 -30.42 -4.82
CA TRP A 181 17.13 -30.17 -3.97
C TRP A 181 17.15 -31.23 -2.87
N ALA A 182 18.36 -31.69 -2.53
CA ALA A 182 18.63 -32.95 -1.86
C ALA A 182 17.77 -33.23 -0.61
N SER A 183 17.22 -34.46 -0.61
CA SER A 183 16.76 -35.26 0.54
C SER A 183 16.09 -34.50 1.69
N ASP A 184 14.81 -34.18 1.54
CA ASP A 184 13.76 -34.32 2.59
C ASP A 184 12.38 -33.98 2.01
N ALA A 185 12.04 -34.65 0.91
CA ALA A 185 10.81 -34.42 0.14
C ALA A 185 9.52 -34.81 0.90
N GLU A 186 9.62 -35.50 2.04
CA GLU A 186 8.48 -35.87 2.89
C GLU A 186 8.01 -34.70 3.78
N VAL A 187 8.90 -33.76 4.14
CA VAL A 187 8.61 -32.63 5.04
C VAL A 187 7.87 -31.51 4.31
N LEU A 188 8.16 -31.32 3.02
CA LEU A 188 7.57 -30.26 2.18
C LEU A 188 6.12 -30.52 1.74
N ARG A 189 5.65 -31.78 1.68
CA ARG A 189 4.26 -32.08 1.29
C ARG A 189 3.23 -31.77 2.38
N ARG A 190 3.66 -31.42 3.60
CA ARG A 190 2.79 -30.99 4.71
C ARG A 190 3.06 -29.56 5.18
N SER A 191 4.04 -28.85 4.60
CA SER A 191 4.45 -27.55 5.13
C SER A 191 3.60 -26.42 4.56
N ASP A 192 2.87 -25.75 5.45
CA ASP A 192 2.30 -24.43 5.30
C ASP A 192 3.27 -23.50 4.52
N ALA A 193 2.82 -22.96 3.38
CA ALA A 193 3.65 -22.20 2.42
C ALA A 193 4.36 -20.98 3.05
N THR A 194 3.88 -20.54 4.22
CA THR A 194 4.43 -19.46 5.05
C THR A 194 5.76 -19.81 5.71
N ARG A 195 6.12 -21.10 5.81
CA ARG A 195 7.36 -21.57 6.47
C ARG A 195 8.53 -21.83 5.54
N LYS A 196 8.53 -21.27 4.32
CA LYS A 196 9.68 -21.41 3.42
C LYS A 196 10.91 -20.71 4.03
N PRO A 197 12.11 -21.33 3.92
CA PRO A 197 13.34 -20.72 4.40
C PRO A 197 13.61 -19.42 3.65
N VAL A 198 14.17 -18.42 4.34
CA VAL A 198 14.47 -17.11 3.76
C VAL A 198 15.36 -17.21 2.50
N ALA A 199 16.20 -18.22 2.41
CA ALA A 199 17.02 -18.52 1.22
C ALA A 199 16.20 -18.76 -0.07
N ALA A 200 14.91 -19.06 0.02
CA ALA A 200 14.02 -19.23 -1.14
C ALA A 200 13.46 -17.89 -1.67
N LEU A 201 13.68 -16.79 -0.95
CA LEU A 201 13.14 -15.49 -1.30
C LEU A 201 13.61 -14.95 -2.66
N PRO A 202 14.87 -15.10 -3.11
CA PRO A 202 15.28 -14.66 -4.45
C PRO A 202 14.46 -15.32 -5.57
N GLU A 203 14.16 -16.62 -5.44
CA GLU A 203 13.35 -17.38 -6.41
C GLU A 203 11.85 -17.03 -6.34
N LEU A 204 11.34 -16.73 -5.15
CA LEU A 204 10.00 -16.16 -4.99
C LEU A 204 9.95 -14.77 -5.65
N MET A 205 10.96 -13.94 -5.44
CA MET A 205 10.99 -12.59 -5.99
C MET A 205 11.09 -12.56 -7.52
N LYS A 206 11.62 -13.62 -8.17
CA LYS A 206 11.73 -13.72 -9.64
C LYS A 206 10.42 -13.58 -10.40
N GLY A 207 9.26 -13.77 -9.78
CA GLY A 207 7.98 -13.47 -10.43
C GLY A 207 7.13 -12.47 -9.68
N PHE A 208 7.69 -11.78 -8.67
CA PHE A 208 7.01 -10.74 -7.89
C PHE A 208 6.59 -9.55 -8.76
N ILE A 209 7.26 -9.41 -9.90
CA ILE A 209 6.81 -8.65 -11.05
C ILE A 209 6.30 -9.71 -12.03
N PRO A 210 5.02 -9.74 -12.40
CA PRO A 210 4.49 -10.79 -13.25
C PRO A 210 5.22 -10.85 -14.59
N GLN A 211 5.29 -12.04 -15.18
CA GLN A 211 5.16 -12.13 -16.64
C GLN A 211 3.71 -12.46 -17.01
N ASP A 212 2.98 -13.13 -16.11
CA ASP A 212 1.60 -13.52 -16.32
C ASP A 212 0.84 -13.45 -14.98
N SER A 213 -0.21 -12.64 -14.90
CA SER A 213 -1.25 -12.56 -13.85
C SER A 213 -0.92 -11.91 -12.48
N LEU A 214 -1.18 -10.60 -12.39
CA LEU A 214 -1.69 -9.95 -11.16
C LEU A 214 -3.23 -10.04 -11.11
N PRO A 215 -3.86 -9.94 -9.92
CA PRO A 215 -5.30 -9.71 -9.83
C PRO A 215 -5.64 -8.31 -10.36
N THR A 216 -6.70 -8.23 -11.16
CA THR A 216 -7.39 -7.03 -11.70
C THR A 216 -7.93 -6.04 -10.64
N ALA A 217 -7.46 -6.12 -9.40
CA ALA A 217 -7.92 -5.28 -8.30
C ALA A 217 -6.74 -4.51 -7.68
N GLY A 218 -6.27 -3.49 -8.39
CA GLY A 218 -5.83 -2.21 -7.80
C GLY A 218 -4.65 -2.17 -6.82
N VAL A 219 -3.90 -3.25 -6.62
CA VAL A 219 -2.72 -3.20 -5.72
C VAL A 219 -1.49 -2.75 -6.50
N ARG A 220 -1.33 -1.44 -6.62
CA ARG A 220 -0.09 -0.81 -7.11
C ARG A 220 0.98 -0.96 -6.02
N VAL A 221 1.92 -1.88 -6.22
CA VAL A 221 3.06 -1.98 -5.30
C VAL A 221 4.06 -0.91 -5.67
N ASP A 222 4.20 0.11 -4.83
CA ASP A 222 5.19 1.18 -5.02
C ASP A 222 6.60 0.56 -5.20
N ALA A 223 7.21 0.80 -6.37
CA ALA A 223 8.53 0.32 -6.73
C ALA A 223 9.59 0.72 -5.69
N ARG A 224 9.38 1.82 -4.96
CA ARG A 224 10.19 2.23 -3.82
C ARG A 224 10.12 1.22 -2.68
N VAL A 225 8.94 0.68 -2.33
CA VAL A 225 8.81 -0.34 -1.28
C VAL A 225 9.55 -1.61 -1.67
N VAL A 226 9.39 -2.05 -2.93
CA VAL A 226 10.12 -3.22 -3.45
C VAL A 226 11.62 -2.97 -3.38
N HIS A 227 12.07 -1.77 -3.76
CA HIS A 227 13.45 -1.39 -3.70
C HIS A 227 14.01 -1.42 -2.28
N GLU A 228 13.32 -0.78 -1.33
CA GLU A 228 13.72 -0.73 0.06
C GLU A 228 13.72 -2.12 0.71
N LEU A 229 12.73 -2.96 0.41
CA LEU A 229 12.66 -4.35 0.88
C LEU A 229 13.85 -5.17 0.36
N LEU A 230 14.11 -5.15 -0.95
CA LEU A 230 15.23 -5.91 -1.53
C LEU A 230 16.58 -5.40 -1.01
N THR A 231 16.75 -4.09 -0.87
CA THR A 231 17.96 -3.50 -0.29
C THR A 231 18.15 -3.96 1.16
N TRP A 232 17.07 -3.97 1.94
CA TRP A 232 17.08 -4.43 3.33
C TRP A 232 17.45 -5.91 3.44
N LEU A 233 16.86 -6.76 2.60
CA LEU A 233 17.15 -8.20 2.55
C LEU A 233 18.61 -8.48 2.18
N VAL A 234 19.17 -7.75 1.21
CA VAL A 234 20.60 -7.83 0.86
C VAL A 234 21.48 -7.38 2.02
N GLY A 235 21.12 -6.28 2.69
CA GLY A 235 21.85 -5.77 3.85
C GLY A 235 21.93 -6.76 5.02
N ARG A 236 20.94 -7.65 5.13
CA ARG A 236 20.89 -8.73 6.13
C ARG A 236 21.51 -10.06 5.66
N GLY A 237 22.02 -10.12 4.44
CA GLY A 237 22.55 -11.36 3.86
C GLY A 237 21.49 -12.43 3.58
N LEU A 238 20.21 -12.03 3.53
CA LEU A 238 19.07 -12.92 3.32
C LEU A 238 18.83 -13.21 1.83
N VAL A 239 19.33 -12.32 0.96
CA VAL A 239 19.26 -12.41 -0.50
C VAL A 239 20.63 -12.03 -1.07
N ASP A 240 21.05 -12.70 -2.14
CA ASP A 240 22.28 -12.37 -2.83
C ASP A 240 22.14 -11.04 -3.61
N ARG A 241 23.22 -10.25 -3.63
CA ARG A 241 23.22 -8.91 -4.23
C ARG A 241 22.88 -8.94 -5.72
N ASP A 242 23.33 -9.96 -6.45
CA ASP A 242 23.12 -10.08 -7.90
C ASP A 242 21.66 -10.43 -8.22
N GLY A 243 21.07 -11.34 -7.46
CA GLY A 243 19.66 -11.72 -7.52
C GLY A 243 18.76 -10.53 -7.23
N ALA A 244 19.03 -9.78 -6.17
CA ALA A 244 18.31 -8.55 -5.85
C ALA A 244 18.48 -7.50 -6.97
N GLY A 245 19.69 -7.30 -7.48
CA GLY A 245 19.96 -6.34 -8.56
C GLY A 245 19.13 -6.63 -9.82
N LYS A 246 18.98 -7.91 -10.20
CA LYS A 246 18.11 -8.32 -11.31
C LYS A 246 16.64 -8.00 -11.05
N GLN A 247 16.15 -8.20 -9.83
CA GLN A 247 14.77 -7.87 -9.46
C GLN A 247 14.53 -6.35 -9.40
N LEU A 248 15.48 -5.59 -8.87
CA LEU A 248 15.41 -4.12 -8.86
C LEU A 248 15.38 -3.55 -10.28
N ALA A 249 16.25 -4.05 -11.16
CA ALA A 249 16.27 -3.64 -12.56
C ALA A 249 14.98 -4.02 -13.31
N ARG A 250 14.25 -5.03 -12.83
CA ARG A 250 12.94 -5.40 -13.34
C ARG A 250 11.84 -4.52 -12.75
N ALA A 251 11.90 -4.21 -11.46
CA ALA A 251 10.92 -3.35 -10.78
C ALA A 251 10.97 -1.93 -11.34
N ALA A 252 12.18 -1.40 -11.56
CA ALA A 252 12.40 -0.11 -12.19
C ALA A 252 11.81 -0.06 -13.60
N ARG A 253 12.05 -1.12 -14.41
CA ARG A 253 11.42 -1.22 -15.73
C ARG A 253 9.90 -1.23 -15.67
N PHE A 254 9.32 -1.91 -14.68
CA PHE A 254 7.87 -1.92 -14.50
C PHE A 254 7.33 -0.56 -14.07
N ALA A 255 8.03 0.16 -13.20
CA ALA A 255 7.66 1.52 -12.80
C ALA A 255 7.74 2.52 -13.96
N ASP A 256 8.81 2.45 -14.76
CA ASP A 256 8.96 3.26 -15.97
C ASP A 256 7.86 2.94 -16.99
N LEU A 257 7.55 1.65 -17.14
CA LEU A 257 6.47 1.15 -18.00
C LEU A 257 5.10 1.67 -17.54
N GLU A 258 4.81 1.66 -16.23
CA GLU A 258 3.55 2.14 -15.65
C GLU A 258 3.38 3.65 -15.87
N LEU A 259 4.43 4.45 -15.67
CA LEU A 259 4.41 5.88 -15.94
C LEU A 259 4.17 6.20 -17.43
N GLY A 260 4.69 5.35 -18.33
CA GLY A 260 4.46 5.47 -19.77
C GLY A 260 3.07 5.03 -20.20
N ILE A 261 2.52 3.97 -19.57
CA ILE A 261 1.24 3.37 -19.96
C ILE A 261 0.04 4.16 -19.44
N GLN A 262 0.12 4.80 -18.27
CA GLN A 262 -1.04 5.52 -17.73
C GLN A 262 -1.61 6.58 -18.70
N PRO A 263 -0.80 7.47 -19.32
CA PRO A 263 -1.30 8.37 -20.37
C PRO A 263 -1.91 7.64 -21.57
N PHE A 264 -1.36 6.47 -21.94
CA PHE A 264 -1.91 5.66 -23.04
C PHE A 264 -3.29 5.09 -22.68
N LEU A 265 -3.50 4.60 -21.45
CA LEU A 265 -4.80 4.12 -20.99
C LEU A 265 -5.84 5.24 -20.95
N GLU A 266 -5.47 6.40 -20.41
CA GLU A 266 -6.33 7.59 -20.39
C GLU A 266 -6.71 8.02 -21.81
N ALA A 267 -5.75 8.00 -22.75
CA ALA A 267 -6.03 8.28 -24.15
C ALA A 267 -6.93 7.21 -24.80
N CYS A 268 -6.80 5.94 -24.41
CA CYS A 268 -7.69 4.89 -24.88
C CYS A 268 -9.13 5.14 -24.42
N GLU A 269 -9.34 5.46 -23.14
CA GLU A 269 -10.66 5.78 -22.59
C GLU A 269 -11.29 7.01 -23.27
N GLU A 270 -10.49 8.05 -23.56
CA GLU A 270 -10.99 9.27 -24.17
C GLU A 270 -11.28 9.12 -25.68
N TRP A 271 -10.44 8.38 -26.41
CA TRP A 271 -10.43 8.44 -27.88
C TRP A 271 -10.90 7.17 -28.60
N LEU A 272 -11.02 6.03 -27.91
CA LEU A 272 -11.44 4.81 -28.59
C LEU A 272 -12.90 4.88 -29.03
N PRO A 273 -13.20 4.44 -30.26
CA PRO A 273 -14.57 4.45 -30.77
C PRO A 273 -15.42 3.36 -30.13
N GLU A 274 -16.64 3.72 -29.73
CA GLU A 274 -17.70 2.75 -29.46
C GLU A 274 -18.27 2.24 -30.80
N PHE A 275 -18.38 0.92 -30.94
CA PHE A 275 -18.98 0.30 -32.12
C PHE A 275 -20.34 -0.33 -31.77
N PRO A 276 -21.41 0.02 -32.50
CA PRO A 276 -22.66 -0.72 -32.46
C PRO A 276 -22.48 -2.20 -32.77
N ASP A 277 -23.16 -3.08 -32.03
CA ASP A 277 -23.02 -4.54 -32.16
C ASP A 277 -23.33 -5.08 -33.56
N ASP A 278 -24.22 -4.41 -34.30
CA ASP A 278 -24.59 -4.79 -35.67
C ASP A 278 -23.46 -4.52 -36.70
N LEU A 279 -22.47 -3.71 -36.35
CA LEU A 279 -21.30 -3.43 -37.19
C LEU A 279 -20.10 -4.33 -36.89
N VAL A 280 -20.11 -5.04 -35.75
CA VAL A 280 -19.00 -5.85 -35.29
C VAL A 280 -19.07 -7.25 -35.89
N GLN A 281 -18.02 -7.65 -36.61
CA GLN A 281 -17.91 -8.96 -37.25
C GLN A 281 -17.30 -10.01 -36.31
N GLU A 282 -16.35 -9.60 -35.47
CA GLU A 282 -15.65 -10.44 -34.50
C GLU A 282 -15.26 -9.57 -33.30
N ARG A 283 -15.40 -10.11 -32.08
CA ARG A 283 -14.86 -9.50 -30.85
C ARG A 283 -13.82 -10.45 -30.25
N ARG A 284 -12.73 -9.88 -29.77
CA ARG A 284 -11.75 -10.55 -28.92
C ARG A 284 -11.64 -9.75 -27.64
N LEU A 285 -11.93 -10.40 -26.52
CA LEU A 285 -12.02 -9.76 -25.22
C LEU A 285 -10.91 -10.29 -24.32
N GLY A 286 -10.13 -9.37 -23.75
CA GLY A 286 -9.10 -9.72 -22.79
C GLY A 286 -8.00 -10.63 -23.35
N GLU A 287 -7.52 -10.34 -24.56
CA GLU A 287 -6.37 -11.03 -25.13
C GLU A 287 -5.08 -10.40 -24.62
N HIS A 288 -4.12 -11.24 -24.22
CA HIS A 288 -2.79 -10.78 -23.81
C HIS A 288 -1.90 -10.67 -25.03
N VAL A 289 -1.43 -9.48 -25.34
CA VAL A 289 -0.69 -9.21 -26.57
C VAL A 289 0.51 -8.32 -26.32
N THR A 290 1.57 -8.54 -27.10
CA THR A 290 2.73 -7.65 -27.12
C THR A 290 2.62 -6.64 -28.25
N VAL A 291 2.92 -5.37 -27.98
CA VAL A 291 3.07 -4.34 -29.02
C VAL A 291 4.36 -4.59 -29.80
N GLU A 292 4.25 -5.11 -31.01
CA GLU A 292 5.40 -5.38 -31.88
C GLU A 292 5.85 -4.15 -32.65
N ARG A 293 4.90 -3.28 -33.03
CA ARG A 293 5.18 -2.10 -33.86
C ARG A 293 4.14 -1.01 -33.64
N VAL A 294 4.60 0.23 -33.64
CA VAL A 294 3.74 1.41 -33.58
C VAL A 294 3.94 2.24 -34.84
N ARG A 295 2.84 2.64 -35.48
CA ARG A 295 2.79 3.55 -36.62
C ARG A 295 1.71 4.61 -36.39
N PRO A 296 1.72 5.74 -37.12
CA PRO A 296 0.64 6.71 -37.01
C PRO A 296 -0.73 6.05 -37.23
N ARG A 297 -1.58 6.11 -36.20
CA ARG A 297 -2.95 5.55 -36.17
C ARG A 297 -3.06 4.03 -36.24
N MET A 298 -1.98 3.30 -35.94
CA MET A 298 -1.99 1.84 -36.02
C MET A 298 -0.96 1.21 -35.09
N ILE A 299 -1.38 0.16 -34.39
CA ILE A 299 -0.52 -0.64 -33.51
C ILE A 299 -0.55 -2.08 -34.02
N THR A 300 0.61 -2.71 -34.16
CA THR A 300 0.72 -4.14 -34.49
C THR A 300 0.94 -4.92 -33.21
N PHE A 301 0.08 -5.90 -32.96
CA PHE A 301 0.13 -6.80 -31.83
C PHE A 301 0.49 -8.22 -32.27
N SER A 302 1.20 -8.96 -31.42
CA SER A 302 1.72 -10.30 -31.73
C SER A 302 0.65 -11.31 -32.18
N GLU A 303 -0.56 -11.27 -31.59
CA GLU A 303 -1.63 -12.25 -31.88
C GLU A 303 -2.86 -11.64 -32.58
N LEU A 304 -3.02 -10.31 -32.52
CA LEU A 304 -4.12 -9.59 -33.17
C LEU A 304 -3.73 -9.01 -34.54
N GLY A 305 -2.44 -8.89 -34.82
CA GLY A 305 -1.97 -8.23 -36.04
C GLY A 305 -2.14 -6.71 -36.00
N GLU A 306 -2.42 -6.10 -37.15
CA GLU A 306 -2.58 -4.63 -37.27
C GLU A 306 -3.96 -4.17 -36.76
N VAL A 307 -3.94 -3.34 -35.72
CA VAL A 307 -5.12 -2.75 -35.08
C VAL A 307 -5.11 -1.24 -35.26
N MET A 308 -6.23 -0.71 -35.76
CA MET A 308 -6.44 0.71 -35.98
C MET A 308 -6.72 1.42 -34.66
N VAL A 309 -6.03 2.53 -34.41
CA VAL A 309 -6.23 3.35 -33.21
C VAL A 309 -6.23 4.84 -33.57
N PRO A 310 -6.82 5.71 -32.74
CA PRO A 310 -6.65 7.16 -32.85
C PRO A 310 -5.18 7.58 -32.84
N GLY A 311 -4.87 8.70 -33.48
CA GLY A 311 -3.51 9.26 -33.50
C GLY A 311 -2.94 9.53 -32.09
N PRO A 312 -3.70 10.18 -31.18
CA PRO A 312 -3.25 10.39 -29.80
C PRO A 312 -2.87 9.09 -29.08
N VAL A 313 -3.67 8.03 -29.25
CA VAL A 313 -3.40 6.70 -28.69
C VAL A 313 -2.13 6.08 -29.28
N ALA A 314 -1.98 6.09 -30.60
CA ALA A 314 -0.78 5.57 -31.25
C ALA A 314 0.51 6.30 -30.82
N ASN A 315 0.44 7.62 -30.58
CA ASN A 315 1.61 8.42 -30.21
C ASN A 315 2.12 8.11 -28.79
N LEU A 316 1.29 7.50 -27.95
CA LEU A 316 1.62 7.13 -26.57
C LEU A 316 2.04 5.67 -26.44
N ALA A 317 1.75 4.83 -27.44
CA ALA A 317 2.14 3.43 -27.42
C ALA A 317 3.64 3.25 -27.67
N GLU A 318 4.26 2.29 -26.96
CA GLU A 318 5.64 1.89 -27.22
C GLU A 318 5.76 0.39 -27.56
N THR A 319 6.79 0.05 -28.33
CA THR A 319 7.10 -1.33 -28.67
C THR A 319 7.60 -2.12 -27.45
N GLY A 320 7.14 -3.35 -27.31
CA GLY A 320 7.50 -4.25 -26.22
C GLY A 320 6.55 -4.21 -25.03
N TRP A 321 5.56 -3.31 -25.02
CA TRP A 321 4.50 -3.32 -24.02
C TRP A 321 3.67 -4.60 -24.12
N TYR A 322 3.37 -5.20 -22.97
CA TYR A 322 2.50 -6.37 -22.85
C TYR A 322 1.19 -5.94 -22.22
N LEU A 323 0.10 -6.04 -22.97
CA LEU A 323 -1.18 -5.46 -22.64
C LEU A 323 -2.26 -6.54 -22.68
N LEU A 324 -3.20 -6.47 -21.74
CA LEU A 324 -4.52 -7.07 -21.90
C LEU A 324 -5.33 -6.11 -22.77
N VAL A 325 -5.83 -6.54 -23.93
CA VAL A 325 -6.63 -5.67 -24.81
C VAL A 325 -7.92 -6.33 -25.23
N SER A 326 -8.94 -5.51 -25.48
CA SER A 326 -10.11 -5.90 -26.23
C SER A 326 -10.14 -5.22 -27.59
N ALA A 327 -10.52 -5.97 -28.61
CA ALA A 327 -10.56 -5.50 -29.98
C ALA A 327 -11.80 -6.03 -30.72
N ALA A 328 -12.31 -5.20 -31.64
CA ALA A 328 -13.43 -5.54 -32.51
C ALA A 328 -13.01 -5.42 -33.98
N SER A 329 -13.42 -6.40 -34.79
CA SER A 329 -13.26 -6.37 -36.24
C SER A 329 -14.48 -5.72 -36.89
N VAL A 330 -14.26 -4.60 -37.59
CA VAL A 330 -15.29 -3.85 -38.31
C VAL A 330 -14.87 -3.70 -39.77
N ARG A 331 -15.65 -4.31 -40.68
CA ARG A 331 -15.37 -4.34 -42.12
C ARG A 331 -13.96 -4.87 -42.45
N GLY A 332 -13.55 -5.94 -41.76
CA GLY A 332 -12.27 -6.61 -41.95
C GLY A 332 -11.07 -5.85 -41.40
N ARG A 333 -11.27 -4.87 -40.51
CA ARG A 333 -10.20 -4.14 -39.82
C ARG A 333 -10.42 -4.23 -38.32
N TRP A 334 -9.35 -4.47 -37.58
CA TRP A 334 -9.38 -4.49 -36.12
C TRP A 334 -9.28 -3.08 -35.55
N TYR A 335 -10.03 -2.83 -34.47
CA TYR A 335 -10.00 -1.61 -33.68
C TYR A 335 -9.93 -1.99 -32.21
N LEU A 336 -9.20 -1.22 -31.40
CA LEU A 336 -9.28 -1.35 -29.94
C LEU A 336 -10.66 -0.85 -29.47
N THR A 337 -11.19 -1.49 -28.43
CA THR A 337 -12.43 -1.11 -27.75
C THR A 337 -12.16 -0.73 -26.30
N ASP A 338 -13.09 0.00 -25.71
CA ASP A 338 -13.07 0.51 -24.33
C ASP A 338 -13.14 -0.58 -23.25
N GLU A 339 -13.55 -1.81 -23.61
CA GLU A 339 -13.63 -2.96 -22.72
C GLU A 339 -12.23 -3.43 -22.27
N VAL A 340 -11.63 -2.69 -21.34
CA VAL A 340 -10.46 -3.00 -20.51
C VAL A 340 -9.17 -3.23 -21.30
N VAL A 341 -8.42 -2.15 -21.48
CA VAL A 341 -6.96 -2.23 -21.63
C VAL A 341 -6.35 -2.14 -20.24
N ASP A 342 -5.76 -3.22 -19.75
CA ASP A 342 -5.04 -3.21 -18.46
C ASP A 342 -3.62 -3.77 -18.64
N LEU A 343 -2.73 -3.35 -17.75
CA LEU A 343 -1.34 -3.79 -17.69
C LEU A 343 -1.25 -5.14 -16.97
N LEU A 344 -0.39 -6.03 -17.47
CA LEU A 344 0.01 -7.27 -16.78
C LEU A 344 1.42 -7.19 -16.18
#